data_AF-A0ABD4TFF5-F1
#
_entry.id   AF-A0ABD4TFF5-F1
#
_cell.length_a   1.000
_cell.length_b   1.000
_cell.length_c   1.000
_cell.angle_alpha   90.00
_cell.angle_beta   90.00
_cell.angle_gamma   90.00
#
_symmetry.space_group_name_H-M   'P 1'
#
loop_
_entity.id
_entity.type
_entity.pdbx_description
1 polymer ?
#
loop_
_entity_poly.entity_id
_entity_poly.type
_entity_poly.pdbx_seq_one_letter_code
_entity_poly.pdbx_strand_id
1 'polypeptide(L)'
;MTTKGDEAWNKVFQSLNLLNTIESEGFVQISATTLKEIGQREPRLMAKQDTLNSRPEIFKRQHLSILPIKNGEYIIYRDNKGQSYFKYDSSFYGIPIEIYDPCPDSEILESLSIGSISSEFQAIDYANLVSLLKTFTNESQLYLTIRGKLRSGNFNLHLPDNDKQIEVDGVQIEVDSGYEGNNGIYLIEAKIGKRDDFHIRQLYYPWKDWSQKTDKPIIPIFFVYSNGIFYLTKFRFGKDFGDLQILESRSFSIDEDPVLSVNFEELMDSIVVDTSESESVPFPQANDLDKIIDIITSFSEDLKTKEQISEYFEFDERQGDYYANAAIYLGLLSRDTDNYGSFALTDLGKAMKRCSNRRCRNRQLLTQLLKRSSFRSTILLVKRLGFNPTNIDLDDVARIIRDNSPRYNHTTSRRRASTVKSWMKWICENIRFE
;
A
#
# COMPACT_ATOMS: atom_id res chain seq x y z
N MET A 1 10.30 -20.02 -6.51
CA MET A 1 10.34 -19.82 -7.96
C MET A 1 11.14 -18.56 -8.18
N THR A 2 12.15 -18.66 -9.04
CA THR A 2 13.00 -17.55 -9.45
C THR A 2 12.19 -16.64 -10.36
N THR A 3 12.15 -15.34 -10.09
CA THR A 3 11.46 -14.36 -10.96
C THR A 3 12.31 -14.02 -12.18
N LYS A 4 11.70 -13.43 -13.23
CA LYS A 4 12.46 -12.88 -14.37
C LYS A 4 13.48 -11.81 -13.93
N GLY A 5 13.18 -11.09 -12.83
CA GLY A 5 14.11 -10.12 -12.25
C GLY A 5 15.33 -10.81 -11.62
N ASP A 6 15.11 -11.91 -10.91
CA ASP A 6 16.19 -12.71 -10.32
C ASP A 6 17.12 -13.30 -11.37
N GLU A 7 16.56 -13.85 -12.46
CA GLU A 7 17.36 -14.39 -13.56
C GLU A 7 18.23 -13.32 -14.22
N ALA A 8 17.65 -12.15 -14.53
CA ALA A 8 18.36 -11.05 -15.16
C ALA A 8 19.50 -10.53 -14.26
N TRP A 9 19.24 -10.33 -12.97
CA TRP A 9 20.27 -9.86 -12.05
C TRP A 9 21.36 -10.91 -11.79
N ASN A 10 21.02 -12.20 -11.67
CA ASN A 10 22.03 -13.24 -11.53
C ASN A 10 23.00 -13.27 -12.72
N LYS A 11 22.50 -13.10 -13.96
CA LYS A 11 23.37 -12.97 -15.15
C LYS A 11 24.32 -11.79 -15.02
N VAL A 12 23.80 -10.60 -14.70
CA VAL A 12 24.61 -9.37 -14.56
C VAL A 12 25.71 -9.52 -13.51
N PHE A 13 25.37 -10.03 -12.32
CA PHE A 13 26.34 -10.21 -11.24
C PHE A 13 27.43 -11.23 -11.58
N GLN A 14 27.07 -12.32 -12.28
CA GLN A 14 28.03 -13.34 -12.71
C GLN A 14 28.95 -12.83 -13.82
N SER A 15 28.40 -12.18 -14.85
CA SER A 15 29.19 -11.72 -16.01
C SER A 15 30.17 -10.60 -15.67
N LEU A 16 29.81 -9.71 -14.73
CA LEU A 16 30.63 -8.55 -14.37
C LEU A 16 31.36 -8.70 -13.04
N ASN A 17 31.20 -9.83 -12.36
CA ASN A 17 31.79 -10.11 -11.04
C ASN A 17 31.53 -8.98 -10.02
N LEU A 18 30.30 -8.41 -10.02
CA LEU A 18 29.98 -7.19 -9.28
C LEU A 18 30.17 -7.30 -7.76
N LEU A 19 30.02 -8.51 -7.19
CA LEU A 19 30.20 -8.70 -5.74
C LEU A 19 31.63 -8.38 -5.31
N ASN A 20 32.63 -8.80 -6.08
CA ASN A 20 34.02 -8.54 -5.75
C ASN A 20 34.32 -7.04 -5.79
N THR A 21 33.80 -6.31 -6.78
CA THR A 21 33.94 -4.85 -6.87
C THR A 21 33.27 -4.15 -5.70
N ILE A 22 32.05 -4.55 -5.34
CA ILE A 22 31.34 -3.99 -4.18
C ILE A 22 32.08 -4.30 -2.88
N GLU A 23 32.67 -5.49 -2.74
CA GLU A 23 33.51 -5.87 -1.60
C GLU A 23 34.76 -5.01 -1.46
N SER A 24 35.44 -4.69 -2.57
CA SER A 24 36.66 -3.89 -2.54
C SER A 24 36.40 -2.38 -2.45
N GLU A 25 35.38 -1.88 -3.12
CA GLU A 25 35.15 -0.43 -3.31
C GLU A 25 33.97 0.12 -2.52
N GLY A 26 33.08 -0.75 -2.02
CA GLY A 26 31.86 -0.41 -1.28
C GLY A 26 30.63 -0.19 -2.18
N PHE A 27 30.83 0.03 -3.48
CA PHE A 27 29.75 0.20 -4.47
C PHE A 27 30.27 -0.15 -5.88
N VAL A 28 29.36 -0.18 -6.85
CA VAL A 28 29.68 -0.24 -8.28
C VAL A 28 28.70 0.60 -9.08
N GLN A 29 29.19 1.29 -10.11
CA GLN A 29 28.34 2.00 -11.08
C GLN A 29 28.09 1.13 -12.30
N ILE A 30 26.87 1.16 -12.82
CA ILE A 30 26.46 0.35 -13.96
C ILE A 30 25.51 1.13 -14.88
N SER A 31 25.75 1.05 -16.19
CA SER A 31 24.89 1.70 -17.18
C SER A 31 23.64 0.86 -17.48
N ALA A 32 22.56 1.53 -17.86
CA ALA A 32 21.34 0.92 -18.34
C ALA A 32 21.60 0.07 -19.61
N THR A 33 22.50 0.50 -20.48
CA THR A 33 22.91 -0.25 -21.68
C THR A 33 23.49 -1.60 -21.28
N THR A 34 24.44 -1.61 -20.33
CA THR A 34 25.05 -2.83 -19.80
C THR A 34 24.01 -3.74 -19.13
N LEU A 35 23.10 -3.17 -18.33
CA LEU A 35 22.00 -3.93 -17.72
C LEU A 35 21.11 -4.60 -18.78
N LYS A 36 20.78 -3.88 -19.86
CA LYS A 36 19.94 -4.40 -20.94
C LYS A 36 20.62 -5.51 -21.73
N GLU A 37 21.88 -5.31 -22.10
CA GLU A 37 22.67 -6.27 -22.89
C GLU A 37 22.88 -7.60 -22.15
N ILE A 38 23.28 -7.53 -20.88
CA ILE A 38 23.62 -8.73 -20.09
C ILE A 38 22.37 -9.33 -19.43
N GLY A 39 21.53 -8.50 -18.82
CA GLY A 39 20.32 -8.92 -18.12
C GLY A 39 19.19 -9.36 -19.05
N GLN A 40 19.24 -8.96 -20.34
CA GLN A 40 18.20 -9.25 -21.35
C GLN A 40 16.80 -8.82 -20.90
N ARG A 41 16.73 -7.72 -20.15
CA ARG A 41 15.51 -7.16 -19.57
C ARG A 41 15.61 -5.64 -19.57
N GLU A 42 14.47 -4.96 -19.69
CA GLU A 42 14.44 -3.50 -19.63
C GLU A 42 15.02 -2.99 -18.30
N PRO A 43 16.07 -2.13 -18.32
CA PRO A 43 16.77 -1.70 -17.11
C PRO A 43 15.86 -1.06 -16.07
N ARG A 44 14.86 -0.29 -16.51
CA ARG A 44 13.86 0.32 -15.62
C ARG A 44 13.09 -0.74 -14.82
N LEU A 45 12.75 -1.87 -15.43
CA LEU A 45 12.07 -2.98 -14.74
C LEU A 45 13.02 -3.77 -13.83
N MET A 46 14.33 -3.70 -14.04
CA MET A 46 15.34 -4.32 -13.18
C MET A 46 15.64 -3.44 -11.95
N ALA A 47 15.65 -2.11 -12.14
CA ALA A 47 15.90 -1.13 -11.10
C ALA A 47 14.65 -0.72 -10.29
N LYS A 48 13.44 -1.13 -10.74
CA LYS A 48 12.18 -0.93 -10.01
C LYS A 48 12.14 -1.82 -8.77
N GLN A 49 12.74 -1.33 -7.68
CA GLN A 49 12.79 -1.97 -6.36
C GLN A 49 12.13 -1.03 -5.33
N ASP A 50 10.85 -0.72 -5.54
CA ASP A 50 10.13 0.29 -4.75
C ASP A 50 9.71 -0.21 -3.36
N THR A 51 9.70 -1.54 -3.17
CA THR A 51 9.45 -2.20 -1.87
C THR A 51 10.47 -3.29 -1.58
N LEU A 52 10.62 -3.70 -0.32
CA LEU A 52 11.51 -4.77 0.14
C LEU A 52 11.21 -6.10 -0.54
N ASN A 53 9.92 -6.39 -0.77
CA ASN A 53 9.49 -7.62 -1.43
C ASN A 53 9.87 -7.62 -2.92
N SER A 54 9.78 -6.46 -3.60
CA SER A 54 10.11 -6.32 -5.02
C SER A 54 11.60 -6.50 -5.34
N ARG A 55 12.47 -6.52 -4.33
CA ARG A 55 13.92 -6.72 -4.51
C ARG A 55 14.24 -8.12 -5.04
N PRO A 56 15.19 -8.25 -6.00
CA PRO A 56 15.70 -9.54 -6.42
C PRO A 56 16.40 -10.28 -5.27
N GLU A 57 16.39 -11.60 -5.30
CA GLU A 57 16.95 -12.47 -4.25
C GLU A 57 18.44 -12.24 -4.00
N ILE A 58 19.22 -11.91 -5.04
CA ILE A 58 20.64 -11.56 -4.86
C ILE A 58 20.80 -10.26 -4.07
N PHE A 59 19.93 -9.26 -4.28
CA PHE A 59 19.93 -8.02 -3.50
C PHE A 59 19.54 -8.27 -2.06
N LYS A 60 18.49 -9.07 -1.83
CA LYS A 60 18.04 -9.45 -0.47
C LYS A 60 19.15 -10.19 0.28
N ARG A 61 19.73 -11.23 -0.33
CA ARG A 61 20.76 -12.08 0.30
C ARG A 61 22.06 -11.33 0.61
N GLN A 62 22.46 -10.41 -0.26
CA GLN A 62 23.72 -9.67 -0.13
C GLN A 62 23.55 -8.29 0.50
N HIS A 63 22.36 -7.98 1.03
CA HIS A 63 22.03 -6.67 1.61
C HIS A 63 22.38 -5.49 0.70
N LEU A 64 22.02 -5.58 -0.59
CA LEU A 64 22.32 -4.55 -1.59
C LEU A 64 21.13 -3.67 -1.89
N SER A 65 21.40 -2.42 -2.27
CA SER A 65 20.42 -1.46 -2.78
C SER A 65 20.90 -0.86 -4.10
N ILE A 66 19.98 -0.28 -4.88
CA ILE A 66 20.25 0.34 -6.17
C ILE A 66 19.60 1.72 -6.25
N LEU A 67 20.35 2.69 -6.78
CA LEU A 67 19.86 4.06 -6.97
C LEU A 67 20.23 4.57 -8.37
N PRO A 68 19.35 5.31 -9.06
CA PRO A 68 19.75 6.07 -10.24
C PRO A 68 20.63 7.25 -9.81
N ILE A 69 21.73 7.46 -10.52
CA ILE A 69 22.68 8.57 -10.27
C ILE A 69 22.74 9.53 -11.45
N LYS A 70 22.59 9.02 -12.68
CA LYS A 70 22.45 9.82 -13.90
C LYS A 70 21.42 9.16 -14.80
N ASN A 71 21.01 9.88 -15.85
CA ASN A 71 20.11 9.29 -16.82
C ASN A 71 20.76 8.09 -17.52
N GLY A 72 20.21 6.91 -17.27
CA GLY A 72 20.78 5.67 -17.78
C GLY A 72 21.97 5.13 -16.97
N GLU A 73 22.23 5.63 -15.76
CA GLU A 73 23.28 5.10 -14.89
C GLU A 73 22.76 4.86 -13.47
N TYR A 74 23.17 3.74 -12.90
CA TYR A 74 22.78 3.30 -11.56
C TYR A 74 24.02 3.03 -10.72
N ILE A 75 23.87 3.18 -9.41
CA ILE A 75 24.83 2.73 -8.41
C ILE A 75 24.23 1.59 -7.61
N ILE A 76 25.01 0.54 -7.39
CA ILE A 76 24.69 -0.58 -6.51
C ILE A 76 25.65 -0.53 -5.33
N TYR A 77 25.12 -0.61 -4.11
CA TYR A 77 25.91 -0.45 -2.88
C TYR A 77 25.35 -1.34 -1.76
N ARG A 78 26.12 -1.49 -0.68
CA ARG A 78 25.69 -2.22 0.52
C ARG A 78 24.80 -1.36 1.39
N ASP A 79 23.68 -1.94 1.81
CA ASP A 79 22.71 -1.36 2.74
C ASP A 79 22.45 -2.38 3.86
N ASN A 80 23.45 -2.59 4.71
CA ASN A 80 23.41 -3.64 5.74
C ASN A 80 22.33 -3.37 6.79
N LYS A 81 22.08 -2.09 7.06
CA LYS A 81 21.06 -1.64 8.02
C LYS A 81 19.66 -1.53 7.38
N GLY A 82 19.54 -1.68 6.06
CA GLY A 82 18.27 -1.61 5.34
C GLY A 82 17.64 -0.21 5.35
N GLN A 83 18.47 0.84 5.36
CA GLN A 83 18.03 2.23 5.48
C GLN A 83 17.49 2.81 4.18
N SER A 84 17.65 2.13 3.03
CA SER A 84 17.06 2.58 1.76
C SER A 84 15.53 2.44 1.73
N TYR A 85 14.96 1.71 2.69
CA TYR A 85 13.53 1.42 2.77
C TYR A 85 12.99 1.83 4.13
N PHE A 86 11.88 2.56 4.12
CA PHE A 86 11.11 2.82 5.33
C PHE A 86 10.10 1.69 5.52
N LYS A 87 10.05 1.09 6.71
CA LYS A 87 9.09 0.04 7.06
C LYS A 87 8.03 0.60 7.98
N TYR A 88 6.78 0.28 7.69
CA TYR A 88 5.70 0.55 8.64
C TYR A 88 5.74 -0.51 9.73
N ASP A 89 5.89 -0.08 10.98
CA ASP A 89 5.66 -0.99 12.11
C ASP A 89 4.15 -1.15 12.37
N SER A 90 3.79 -2.11 13.22
CA SER A 90 2.39 -2.39 13.55
C SER A 90 1.65 -1.23 14.22
N SER A 91 2.36 -0.20 14.69
CA SER A 91 1.75 0.98 15.33
C SER A 91 1.38 2.06 14.32
N PHE A 92 2.00 2.06 13.13
CA PHE A 92 1.84 3.13 12.15
C PHE A 92 0.39 3.34 11.68
N TYR A 93 -0.34 2.27 11.39
CA TYR A 93 -1.77 2.34 11.02
C TYR A 93 -2.71 2.15 12.22
N GLY A 94 -2.16 1.97 13.43
CA GLY A 94 -2.91 1.85 14.68
C GLY A 94 -3.14 3.19 15.39
N ILE A 95 -2.78 4.31 14.75
CA ILE A 95 -2.99 5.66 15.28
C ILE A 95 -4.50 5.94 15.34
N PRO A 96 -5.01 6.51 16.45
CA PRO A 96 -6.42 6.86 16.58
C PRO A 96 -6.90 7.73 15.42
N ILE A 97 -8.01 7.35 14.80
CA ILE A 97 -8.61 8.09 13.69
C ILE A 97 -9.31 9.32 14.26
N GLU A 98 -8.90 10.49 13.79
CA GLU A 98 -9.50 11.77 14.12
C GLU A 98 -10.67 12.06 13.18
N ILE A 99 -11.83 12.40 13.73
CA ILE A 99 -12.96 12.88 12.93
C ILE A 99 -12.67 14.33 12.59
N TYR A 100 -12.51 14.60 11.29
CA TYR A 100 -12.24 15.91 10.75
C TYR A 100 -13.52 16.51 10.18
N ASP A 101 -13.89 17.68 10.69
CA ASP A 101 -15.02 18.47 10.20
C ASP A 101 -14.52 19.40 9.07
N PRO A 102 -14.95 19.17 7.81
CA PRO A 102 -14.49 19.96 6.68
C PRO A 102 -15.05 21.39 6.71
N CYS A 103 -14.40 22.31 6.01
CA CYS A 103 -14.94 23.66 5.83
C CYS A 103 -16.29 23.60 5.07
N PRO A 104 -17.34 24.36 5.45
CA PRO A 104 -18.71 24.22 4.91
C PRO A 104 -18.84 24.33 3.39
N ASP A 105 -17.90 25.01 2.72
CA ASP A 105 -17.93 25.20 1.27
C ASP A 105 -17.69 23.90 0.46
N SER A 106 -17.34 22.78 1.10
CA SER A 106 -17.13 21.49 0.43
C SER A 106 -18.41 20.79 -0.04
N GLU A 107 -19.59 21.17 0.49
CA GLU A 107 -20.88 20.56 0.12
C GLU A 107 -21.38 20.94 -1.28
N ILE A 108 -20.72 21.90 -1.95
CA ILE A 108 -21.17 22.45 -3.23
C ILE A 108 -20.65 21.63 -4.43
N LEU A 109 -19.68 20.73 -4.23
CA LEU A 109 -18.96 20.09 -5.33
C LEU A 109 -19.52 18.71 -5.70
N GLU A 110 -19.96 18.58 -6.95
CA GLU A 110 -20.50 17.31 -7.49
C GLU A 110 -19.43 16.41 -8.15
N SER A 111 -18.32 17.00 -8.61
CA SER A 111 -17.32 16.30 -9.44
C SER A 111 -16.29 15.49 -8.65
N LEU A 112 -16.12 15.78 -7.36
CA LEU A 112 -15.17 15.10 -6.49
C LEU A 112 -15.77 14.95 -5.09
N SER A 113 -16.08 13.71 -4.74
CA SER A 113 -16.59 13.32 -3.42
C SER A 113 -15.70 12.24 -2.79
N ILE A 114 -15.77 12.08 -1.47
CA ILE A 114 -15.01 11.03 -0.77
C ILE A 114 -15.29 9.62 -1.31
N GLY A 115 -16.54 9.36 -1.73
CA GLY A 115 -16.95 8.08 -2.32
C GLY A 115 -16.39 7.82 -3.72
N SER A 116 -16.03 8.87 -4.46
CA SER A 116 -15.51 8.75 -5.82
C SER A 116 -13.99 8.65 -5.92
N ILE A 117 -13.26 8.80 -4.81
CA ILE A 117 -11.79 8.73 -4.78
C ILE A 117 -11.34 7.32 -5.17
N SER A 118 -10.67 7.23 -6.32
CA SER A 118 -10.14 5.98 -6.86
C SER A 118 -8.66 6.07 -7.26
N SER A 119 -8.04 7.25 -7.20
CA SER A 119 -6.62 7.49 -7.49
C SER A 119 -5.93 8.40 -6.48
N GLU A 120 -4.60 8.33 -6.45
CA GLU A 120 -3.71 9.14 -5.62
C GLU A 120 -3.99 10.64 -5.77
N PHE A 121 -4.10 11.13 -7.00
CA PHE A 121 -4.36 12.53 -7.30
C PHE A 121 -5.73 12.99 -6.76
N GLN A 122 -6.78 12.18 -6.94
CA GLN A 122 -8.10 12.50 -6.40
C GLN A 122 -8.08 12.58 -4.87
N ALA A 123 -7.32 11.69 -4.21
CA ALA A 123 -7.18 11.71 -2.76
C ALA A 123 -6.47 12.97 -2.27
N ILE A 124 -5.37 13.39 -2.93
CA ILE A 124 -4.66 14.64 -2.62
C ILE A 124 -5.57 15.84 -2.86
N ASP A 125 -6.21 15.91 -4.03
CA ASP A 125 -7.03 17.05 -4.43
C ASP A 125 -8.23 17.20 -3.47
N TYR A 126 -8.86 16.10 -3.05
CA TYR A 126 -9.93 16.12 -2.06
C TYR A 126 -9.43 16.56 -0.67
N ALA A 127 -8.30 16.03 -0.21
CA ALA A 127 -7.69 16.44 1.06
C ALA A 127 -7.34 17.94 1.08
N ASN A 128 -6.87 18.49 -0.04
CA ASN A 128 -6.61 19.92 -0.17
C ASN A 128 -7.92 20.72 -0.16
N LEU A 129 -8.93 20.26 -0.91
CA LEU A 129 -10.22 20.91 -1.05
C LEU A 129 -10.93 21.09 0.30
N VAL A 130 -10.97 20.05 1.13
CA VAL A 130 -11.58 20.11 2.47
C VAL A 130 -10.68 20.79 3.51
N SER A 131 -9.57 21.38 3.07
CA SER A 131 -8.54 22.02 3.91
C SER A 131 -7.86 21.08 4.92
N LEU A 132 -7.97 19.76 4.75
CA LEU A 132 -7.27 18.78 5.58
C LEU A 132 -5.75 19.01 5.51
N LEU A 133 -5.20 19.22 4.31
CA LEU A 133 -3.77 19.47 4.16
C LEU A 133 -3.32 20.73 4.89
N LYS A 134 -4.10 21.82 4.83
CA LYS A 134 -3.80 23.07 5.57
C LYS A 134 -3.77 22.84 7.08
N THR A 135 -4.78 22.11 7.59
CA THR A 135 -4.86 21.76 9.01
C THR A 135 -3.67 20.89 9.43
N PHE A 136 -3.33 19.87 8.63
CA PHE A 136 -2.22 18.98 8.94
C PHE A 136 -0.86 19.69 8.86
N THR A 137 -0.63 20.57 7.89
CA THR A 137 0.63 21.31 7.76
C THR A 137 0.72 22.52 8.70
N ASN A 138 -0.38 22.91 9.34
CA ASN A 138 -0.51 24.15 10.11
C ASN A 138 -0.16 25.40 9.27
N GLU A 139 -0.64 25.41 8.03
CA GLU A 139 -0.48 26.52 7.10
C GLU A 139 -1.79 27.27 6.91
N SER A 140 -1.73 28.60 6.94
CA SER A 140 -2.92 29.43 6.66
C SER A 140 -3.40 29.29 5.21
N GLN A 141 -2.48 29.07 4.28
CA GLN A 141 -2.73 28.88 2.85
C GLN A 141 -1.73 27.89 2.28
N LEU A 142 -2.18 27.15 1.26
CA LEU A 142 -1.35 26.22 0.49
C LEU A 142 -1.64 26.43 -0.98
N TYR A 143 -0.60 26.61 -1.78
CA TYR A 143 -0.68 26.75 -3.23
C TYR A 143 0.03 25.57 -3.87
N LEU A 144 -0.63 24.89 -4.82
CA LEU A 144 0.03 23.85 -5.60
C LEU A 144 1.06 24.51 -6.53
N THR A 145 2.35 24.32 -6.27
CA THR A 145 3.44 24.93 -7.04
C THR A 145 4.36 23.93 -7.72
N ILE A 146 4.32 22.66 -7.30
CA ILE A 146 5.17 21.58 -7.83
C ILE A 146 4.27 20.37 -8.14
N ARG A 147 4.37 19.80 -9.35
CA ARG A 147 3.67 18.56 -9.71
C ARG A 147 4.31 17.93 -10.94
N GLY A 148 4.30 16.60 -11.01
CA GLY A 148 4.67 15.81 -12.18
C GLY A 148 6.15 15.45 -12.24
N LYS A 149 6.58 15.08 -13.46
CA LYS A 149 7.94 14.59 -13.73
C LYS A 149 8.89 15.74 -13.99
N LEU A 150 10.00 15.75 -13.25
CA LEU A 150 11.06 16.74 -13.33
C LEU A 150 12.40 16.02 -13.53
N ARG A 151 13.39 16.75 -14.06
CA ARG A 151 14.79 16.31 -13.99
C ARG A 151 15.44 16.98 -12.81
N SER A 152 16.17 16.20 -12.01
CA SER A 152 16.95 16.75 -10.91
C SER A 152 18.01 17.71 -11.44
N GLY A 153 18.38 18.69 -10.62
CA GLY A 153 19.68 19.33 -10.73
C GLY A 153 20.78 18.40 -10.22
N ASN A 154 21.91 19.02 -9.89
CA ASN A 154 23.07 18.34 -9.35
C ASN A 154 23.06 18.36 -7.81
N PHE A 155 23.13 17.18 -7.19
CA PHE A 155 23.28 17.09 -5.74
C PHE A 155 24.15 15.91 -5.31
N ASN A 156 24.78 16.05 -4.14
CA ASN A 156 25.58 14.98 -3.55
C ASN A 156 24.76 14.15 -2.57
N LEU A 157 24.92 12.84 -2.69
CA LEU A 157 24.35 11.80 -1.84
C LEU A 157 25.46 11.16 -1.02
N HIS A 158 25.28 11.00 0.29
CA HIS A 158 26.15 10.14 1.11
C HIS A 158 25.47 8.79 1.24
N LEU A 159 26.13 7.72 0.81
CA LEU A 159 25.56 6.37 0.87
C LEU A 159 25.51 5.86 2.32
N PRO A 160 24.54 4.99 2.66
CA PRO A 160 24.56 4.28 3.93
C PRO A 160 25.85 3.46 4.08
N ASP A 161 26.40 3.41 5.29
CA ASP A 161 27.59 2.62 5.64
C ASP A 161 28.85 2.92 4.78
N ASN A 162 28.90 4.08 4.10
CA ASN A 162 30.03 4.50 3.27
C ASN A 162 30.18 6.02 3.28
N ASP A 163 31.36 6.53 3.68
CA ASP A 163 31.64 7.97 3.74
C ASP A 163 31.79 8.64 2.36
N LYS A 164 31.67 7.87 1.27
CA LYS A 164 31.80 8.39 -0.09
C LYS A 164 30.57 9.18 -0.51
N GLN A 165 30.83 10.36 -1.07
CA GLN A 165 29.84 11.18 -1.76
C GLN A 165 29.66 10.72 -3.20
N ILE A 166 28.40 10.58 -3.60
CA ILE A 166 27.99 10.22 -4.95
C ILE A 166 27.24 11.40 -5.55
N GLU A 167 27.73 11.86 -6.68
CA GLU A 167 27.08 12.91 -7.47
C GLU A 167 25.86 12.32 -8.18
N VAL A 168 24.69 12.95 -7.97
CA VAL A 168 23.45 12.66 -8.68
C VAL A 168 23.15 13.84 -9.59
N ASP A 169 22.93 13.56 -10.87
CA ASP A 169 22.71 14.60 -11.88
C ASP A 169 21.70 14.18 -12.95
N GLY A 170 20.71 15.03 -13.19
CA GLY A 170 19.76 14.86 -14.28
C GLY A 170 18.92 13.59 -14.21
N VAL A 171 18.71 13.01 -13.03
CA VAL A 171 17.82 11.85 -12.83
C VAL A 171 16.37 12.28 -12.91
N GLN A 172 15.49 11.38 -13.37
CA GLN A 172 14.06 11.66 -13.38
C GLN A 172 13.49 11.54 -11.96
N ILE A 173 12.86 12.61 -11.50
CA ILE A 173 12.13 12.70 -10.24
C ILE A 173 10.65 12.87 -10.57
N GLU A 174 9.77 12.25 -9.81
CA GLU A 174 8.32 12.40 -9.90
C GLU A 174 7.82 12.91 -8.54
N VAL A 175 6.95 13.92 -8.56
CA VAL A 175 6.32 14.49 -7.37
C VAL A 175 4.83 14.52 -7.63
N ASP A 176 4.04 13.79 -6.84
CA ASP A 176 2.59 13.75 -7.01
C ASP A 176 1.98 15.12 -6.77
N SER A 177 2.41 15.81 -5.71
CA SER A 177 2.09 17.22 -5.47
C SER A 177 3.09 17.86 -4.51
N GLY A 178 3.43 19.12 -4.73
CA GLY A 178 4.13 19.97 -3.78
C GLY A 178 3.36 21.24 -3.57
N TYR A 179 2.96 21.46 -2.31
CA TYR A 179 2.22 22.64 -1.89
C TYR A 179 3.15 23.60 -1.17
N GLU A 180 3.11 24.86 -1.57
CA GLU A 180 3.88 25.93 -0.94
C GLU A 180 2.97 26.75 -0.02
N GLY A 181 3.38 26.86 1.23
CA GLY A 181 2.78 27.72 2.23
C GLY A 181 3.72 28.85 2.67
N ASN A 182 3.38 29.46 3.80
CA ASN A 182 4.18 30.53 4.39
C ASN A 182 5.40 29.97 5.11
N ASN A 183 5.25 28.83 5.78
CA ASN A 183 6.29 28.25 6.63
C ASN A 183 7.17 27.22 5.91
N GLY A 184 6.70 26.64 4.80
CA GLY A 184 7.49 25.66 4.05
C GLY A 184 6.86 25.21 2.73
N ILE A 185 7.57 24.30 2.07
CA ILE A 185 7.10 23.57 0.89
C ILE A 185 6.92 22.11 1.27
N TYR A 186 5.72 21.59 1.06
CA TYR A 186 5.31 20.26 1.48
C TYR A 186 5.22 19.35 0.26
N LEU A 187 6.18 18.45 0.11
CA LEU A 187 6.23 17.50 -1.01
C LEU A 187 5.50 16.22 -0.62
N ILE A 188 4.46 15.87 -1.35
CA ILE A 188 3.58 14.74 -1.08
C ILE A 188 3.88 13.62 -2.08
N GLU A 189 4.19 12.44 -1.54
CA GLU A 189 4.09 11.15 -2.25
C GLU A 189 2.82 10.46 -1.75
N ALA A 190 1.92 10.11 -2.66
CA ALA A 190 0.63 9.53 -2.34
C ALA A 190 0.54 8.05 -2.74
N LYS A 191 -0.22 7.26 -1.98
CA LYS A 191 -0.57 5.89 -2.34
C LYS A 191 -2.03 5.59 -2.05
N ILE A 192 -2.68 4.87 -2.96
CA ILE A 192 -3.94 4.20 -2.65
C ILE A 192 -3.66 2.86 -1.98
N GLY A 193 -4.30 2.67 -0.82
CA GLY A 193 -4.16 1.50 0.03
C GLY A 193 -2.90 1.50 0.88
N LYS A 194 -2.98 0.84 2.03
CA LYS A 194 -1.87 0.71 2.99
C LYS A 194 -0.67 0.00 2.35
N ARG A 195 0.53 0.43 2.73
CA ARG A 195 1.81 -0.15 2.30
C ARG A 195 2.50 -0.77 3.51
N ASP A 196 3.33 -1.78 3.28
CA ASP A 196 4.10 -2.42 4.36
C ASP A 196 5.50 -1.79 4.49
N ASP A 197 6.01 -1.25 3.38
CA ASP A 197 7.24 -0.48 3.28
C ASP A 197 7.27 0.33 1.98
N PHE A 198 8.22 1.24 1.85
CA PHE A 198 8.53 1.92 0.59
C PHE A 198 9.99 2.34 0.51
N HIS A 199 10.51 2.51 -0.70
CA HIS A 199 11.86 2.98 -0.94
C HIS A 199 11.96 4.51 -0.71
N ILE A 200 12.81 4.95 0.22
CA ILE A 200 12.83 6.35 0.70
C ILE A 200 13.19 7.38 -0.38
N ARG A 201 13.88 6.94 -1.45
CA ARG A 201 14.15 7.73 -2.67
C ARG A 201 12.94 8.50 -3.19
N GLN A 202 11.74 7.91 -3.13
CA GLN A 202 10.50 8.55 -3.58
C GLN A 202 10.28 9.92 -2.92
N LEU A 203 10.71 10.07 -1.67
CA LEU A 203 10.68 11.35 -0.93
C LEU A 203 12.04 12.06 -0.90
N TYR A 204 13.14 11.31 -0.76
CA TYR A 204 14.49 11.88 -0.57
C TYR A 204 14.96 12.66 -1.79
N TYR A 205 14.75 12.14 -3.01
CA TYR A 205 15.26 12.79 -4.21
C TYR A 205 14.56 14.14 -4.46
N PRO A 206 13.21 14.22 -4.45
CA PRO A 206 12.52 15.50 -4.49
C PRO A 206 12.98 16.45 -3.39
N TRP A 207 13.07 15.96 -2.15
CA TRP A 207 13.48 16.76 -1.01
C TRP A 207 14.86 17.37 -1.19
N LYS A 208 15.85 16.55 -1.57
CA LYS A 208 17.25 16.97 -1.72
C LYS A 208 17.41 17.99 -2.85
N ASP A 209 16.75 17.74 -3.98
CA ASP A 209 16.77 18.60 -5.16
C ASP A 209 16.11 19.96 -4.88
N TRP A 210 14.94 19.99 -4.26
CA TRP A 210 14.26 21.25 -3.93
C TRP A 210 14.93 22.03 -2.80
N SER A 211 15.55 21.35 -1.83
CA SER A 211 16.27 22.01 -0.73
C SER A 211 17.48 22.83 -1.19
N GLN A 212 17.93 22.65 -2.44
CA GLN A 212 18.99 23.47 -3.05
C GLN A 212 18.47 24.65 -3.85
N LYS A 213 17.16 24.67 -4.18
CA LYS A 213 16.54 25.63 -5.09
C LYS A 213 15.78 26.74 -4.35
N THR A 214 15.60 26.60 -3.05
CA THR A 214 14.86 27.54 -2.22
C THR A 214 15.41 27.56 -0.80
N ASP A 215 15.24 28.69 -0.12
CA ASP A 215 15.54 28.85 1.31
C ASP A 215 14.39 28.38 2.21
N LYS A 216 13.18 28.19 1.65
CA LYS A 216 12.05 27.63 2.41
C LYS A 216 12.35 26.18 2.78
N PRO A 217 12.01 25.74 4.01
CA PRO A 217 12.20 24.35 4.38
C PRO A 217 11.33 23.45 3.51
N ILE A 218 11.90 22.33 3.06
CA ILE A 218 11.19 21.29 2.33
C ILE A 218 10.79 20.18 3.30
N ILE A 219 9.49 19.90 3.39
CA ILE A 219 8.91 18.91 4.30
C ILE A 219 8.28 17.79 3.46
N PRO A 220 8.89 16.59 3.43
CA PRO A 220 8.29 15.44 2.78
C PRO A 220 7.11 14.91 3.59
N ILE A 221 6.03 14.57 2.89
CA ILE A 221 4.82 13.95 3.44
C ILE A 221 4.56 12.68 2.66
N PHE A 222 4.43 11.56 3.36
CA PHE A 222 3.82 10.37 2.78
C PHE A 222 2.34 10.35 3.11
N PHE A 223 1.52 10.24 2.06
CA PHE A 223 0.07 10.32 2.13
C PHE A 223 -0.54 8.99 1.67
N VAL A 224 -1.34 8.37 2.52
CA VAL A 224 -2.06 7.14 2.16
C VAL A 224 -3.55 7.38 2.29
N TYR A 225 -4.29 7.02 1.25
CA TYR A 225 -5.74 6.93 1.31
C TYR A 225 -6.17 5.48 1.20
N SER A 226 -6.90 4.98 2.20
CA SER A 226 -7.39 3.60 2.22
C SER A 226 -8.76 3.54 2.88
N ASN A 227 -9.73 2.99 2.16
CA ASN A 227 -11.12 2.83 2.60
C ASN A 227 -11.72 4.08 3.28
N GLY A 228 -11.49 5.30 2.76
CA GLY A 228 -12.05 6.53 3.31
C GLY A 228 -11.25 7.16 4.45
N ILE A 229 -10.11 6.60 4.83
CA ILE A 229 -9.22 7.15 5.86
C ILE A 229 -7.99 7.76 5.21
N PHE A 230 -7.64 8.97 5.65
CA PHE A 230 -6.52 9.77 5.20
C PHE A 230 -5.38 9.65 6.22
N TYR A 231 -4.30 8.97 5.88
CA TYR A 231 -3.11 8.86 6.72
C TYR A 231 -2.04 9.81 6.20
N LEU A 232 -1.59 10.74 7.04
CA LEU A 232 -0.63 11.77 6.69
C LEU A 232 0.57 11.67 7.62
N THR A 233 1.77 11.52 7.06
CA THR A 233 3.00 11.41 7.84
C THR A 233 4.07 12.37 7.34
N LYS A 234 4.50 13.29 8.21
CA LYS A 234 5.62 14.20 7.96
C LYS A 234 6.93 13.52 8.29
N PHE A 235 7.91 13.73 7.42
CA PHE A 235 9.25 13.23 7.59
C PHE A 235 10.28 14.34 7.69
N ARG A 236 11.42 14.02 8.29
CA ARG A 236 12.67 14.78 8.21
C ARG A 236 13.77 13.86 7.73
N PHE A 237 14.48 14.30 6.69
CA PHE A 237 15.72 13.66 6.28
C PHE A 237 16.91 14.30 6.97
N GLY A 238 17.87 13.46 7.35
CA GLY A 238 19.18 13.88 7.81
C GLY A 238 20.14 14.17 6.66
N LYS A 239 21.43 14.24 7.00
CA LYS A 239 22.50 14.48 6.03
C LYS A 239 22.74 13.27 5.12
N ASP A 240 22.71 12.08 5.71
CA ASP A 240 23.06 10.83 5.06
C ASP A 240 21.83 10.16 4.48
N PHE A 241 21.98 9.49 3.33
CA PHE A 241 20.88 8.73 2.76
C PHE A 241 20.50 7.62 3.73
N GLY A 242 19.21 7.49 4.02
CA GLY A 242 18.72 6.52 5.00
C GLY A 242 18.50 7.07 6.40
N ASP A 243 18.96 8.30 6.70
CA ASP A 243 18.57 9.00 7.92
C ASP A 243 17.20 9.66 7.71
N LEU A 244 16.16 8.99 8.22
CA LEU A 244 14.76 9.37 8.06
C LEU A 244 14.04 9.28 9.40
N GLN A 245 13.44 10.39 9.84
CA GLN A 245 12.68 10.48 11.08
C GLN A 245 11.22 10.88 10.79
N ILE A 246 10.28 10.22 11.46
CA ILE A 246 8.87 10.66 11.50
C ILE A 246 8.78 11.85 12.46
N LEU A 247 8.25 12.97 11.97
CA LEU A 247 7.97 14.15 12.81
C LEU A 247 6.57 14.12 13.39
N GLU A 248 5.60 13.71 12.58
CA GLU A 248 4.19 13.72 12.91
C GLU A 248 3.49 12.69 12.03
N SER A 249 2.55 11.93 12.60
CA SER A 249 1.69 11.02 11.85
C SER A 249 0.28 11.08 12.43
N ARG A 250 -0.71 11.29 11.56
CA ARG A 250 -2.12 11.44 11.93
C ARG A 250 -3.01 10.73 10.92
N SER A 251 -4.15 10.24 11.38
CA SER A 251 -5.16 9.58 10.55
C SER A 251 -6.50 10.29 10.71
N PHE A 252 -7.20 10.50 9.59
CA PHE A 252 -8.45 11.27 9.58
C PHE A 252 -9.58 10.55 8.85
N SER A 253 -10.79 10.64 9.39
CA SER A 253 -12.04 10.42 8.65
C SER A 253 -12.73 11.78 8.44
N ILE A 254 -13.28 12.01 7.25
CA ILE A 254 -13.92 13.30 6.93
C ILE A 254 -15.43 13.17 7.13
N ASP A 255 -15.99 14.00 8.02
CA ASP A 255 -17.43 14.09 8.29
C ASP A 255 -18.14 12.73 8.46
N GLU A 256 -17.43 11.78 9.04
CA GLU A 256 -17.92 10.42 9.21
C GLU A 256 -17.29 9.77 10.45
N ASP A 257 -18.15 9.14 11.28
CA ASP A 257 -17.67 8.21 12.30
C ASP A 257 -16.95 7.05 11.61
N PRO A 258 -15.66 6.83 11.87
CA PRO A 258 -14.88 5.79 11.20
C PRO A 258 -15.35 4.38 11.55
N VAL A 259 -16.19 4.22 12.58
CA VAL A 259 -16.76 2.96 13.05
C VAL A 259 -18.22 2.83 12.61
N LEU A 260 -18.56 1.67 12.04
CA LEU A 260 -19.92 1.32 11.68
C LEU A 260 -20.66 0.74 12.90
N SER A 261 -21.69 1.43 13.41
CA SER A 261 -22.61 0.84 14.40
C SER A 261 -23.67 -0.04 13.74
N VAL A 262 -23.89 -1.23 14.29
CA VAL A 262 -24.89 -2.19 13.83
C VAL A 262 -25.55 -2.92 14.99
N ASN A 263 -26.85 -3.20 14.89
CA ASN A 263 -27.52 -4.12 15.80
C ASN A 263 -27.12 -5.56 15.45
N PHE A 264 -26.55 -6.31 16.41
CA PHE A 264 -26.05 -7.66 16.13
C PHE A 264 -27.18 -8.65 15.79
N GLU A 265 -28.24 -8.66 16.58
CA GLU A 265 -29.33 -9.64 16.43
C GLU A 265 -30.10 -9.41 15.12
N GLU A 266 -30.39 -8.15 14.79
CA GLU A 266 -31.05 -7.78 13.53
C GLU A 266 -30.24 -8.24 12.30
N LEU A 267 -28.92 -8.06 12.32
CA LEU A 267 -28.05 -8.54 11.24
C LEU A 267 -28.05 -10.06 11.12
N MET A 268 -28.01 -10.76 12.26
CA MET A 268 -28.01 -12.22 12.27
C MET A 268 -29.33 -12.78 11.75
N ASP A 269 -30.46 -12.19 12.12
CA ASP A 269 -31.78 -12.65 11.69
C ASP A 269 -32.08 -12.32 10.22
N SER A 270 -31.63 -11.17 9.74
CA SER A 270 -31.91 -10.71 8.37
C SER A 270 -31.03 -11.36 7.30
N ILE A 271 -29.81 -11.80 7.66
CA ILE A 271 -28.84 -12.32 6.68
C ILE A 271 -28.92 -13.85 6.61
N VAL A 272 -29.44 -14.34 5.48
CA VAL A 272 -29.49 -15.77 5.14
C VAL A 272 -28.08 -16.28 4.85
N VAL A 273 -27.73 -17.40 5.46
CA VAL A 273 -26.45 -18.11 5.26
C VAL A 273 -26.49 -18.86 3.93
N ASP A 274 -25.42 -18.77 3.15
CA ASP A 274 -25.28 -19.54 1.92
C ASP A 274 -25.23 -21.05 2.23
N THR A 275 -25.77 -21.87 1.32
CA THR A 275 -25.87 -23.32 1.53
C THR A 275 -24.53 -24.03 1.67
N SER A 276 -23.48 -23.47 1.08
CA SER A 276 -22.12 -23.98 1.19
C SER A 276 -21.09 -22.87 1.03
N GLU A 277 -19.88 -23.16 1.48
CA GLU A 277 -18.69 -22.37 1.13
C GLU A 277 -18.44 -22.42 -0.38
N SER A 278 -17.83 -21.37 -0.94
CA SER A 278 -17.59 -21.31 -2.37
C SER A 278 -16.57 -22.37 -2.81
N GLU A 279 -16.99 -23.28 -3.70
CA GLU A 279 -16.11 -24.31 -4.25
C GLU A 279 -15.24 -23.81 -5.41
N SER A 280 -15.72 -22.81 -6.15
CA SER A 280 -15.08 -22.29 -7.37
C SER A 280 -13.84 -21.42 -7.13
N VAL A 281 -13.62 -20.97 -5.89
CA VAL A 281 -12.46 -20.17 -5.48
C VAL A 281 -11.87 -20.75 -4.19
N PRO A 282 -10.54 -20.69 -3.98
CA PRO A 282 -9.97 -21.08 -2.71
C PRO A 282 -10.46 -20.17 -1.56
N PHE A 283 -10.60 -20.76 -0.37
CA PHE A 283 -10.84 -20.01 0.86
C PHE A 283 -9.82 -18.88 1.02
N PRO A 284 -10.16 -17.68 1.54
CA PRO A 284 -9.26 -16.52 1.52
C PRO A 284 -7.86 -16.73 2.12
N GLN A 285 -6.87 -16.02 1.58
CA GLN A 285 -5.49 -15.93 2.12
C GLN A 285 -4.93 -14.52 2.24
N ALA A 286 -5.82 -13.54 2.19
CA ALA A 286 -5.48 -12.14 2.15
C ALA A 286 -5.87 -11.52 3.49
N ASN A 287 -4.90 -11.12 4.31
CA ASN A 287 -5.17 -10.77 5.71
C ASN A 287 -5.79 -9.37 5.91
N ASP A 288 -5.73 -8.49 4.91
CA ASP A 288 -6.15 -7.10 5.02
C ASP A 288 -7.46 -6.85 4.24
N LEU A 289 -8.56 -6.58 4.95
CA LEU A 289 -9.84 -6.28 4.32
C LEU A 289 -9.86 -4.91 3.64
N ASP A 290 -9.11 -3.92 4.13
CA ASP A 290 -9.06 -2.60 3.50
C ASP A 290 -8.43 -2.72 2.10
N LYS A 291 -7.37 -3.53 1.93
CA LYS A 291 -6.78 -3.81 0.61
C LYS A 291 -7.78 -4.43 -0.38
N ILE A 292 -8.72 -5.26 0.09
CA ILE A 292 -9.80 -5.78 -0.78
C ILE A 292 -10.73 -4.65 -1.21
N ILE A 293 -11.12 -3.76 -0.28
CA ILE A 293 -11.96 -2.61 -0.60
C ILE A 293 -11.27 -1.68 -1.59
N ASP A 294 -9.99 -1.39 -1.35
CA ASP A 294 -9.20 -0.49 -2.19
C ASP A 294 -9.10 -1.04 -3.62
N ILE A 295 -8.95 -2.37 -3.80
CA ILE A 295 -9.02 -3.01 -5.13
C ILE A 295 -10.37 -2.75 -5.80
N ILE A 296 -11.49 -2.90 -5.07
CA ILE A 296 -12.83 -2.69 -5.63
C ILE A 296 -13.08 -1.23 -5.97
N THR A 297 -12.67 -0.29 -5.11
CA THR A 297 -12.87 1.14 -5.33
C THR A 297 -12.00 1.68 -6.45
N SER A 298 -10.76 1.19 -6.59
CA SER A 298 -9.84 1.58 -7.66
C SER A 298 -10.05 0.80 -8.96
N PHE A 299 -10.82 -0.29 -8.95
CA PHE A 299 -10.96 -1.20 -10.10
C PHE A 299 -11.23 -0.46 -11.42
N SER A 300 -10.37 -0.67 -12.41
CA SER A 300 -10.38 -0.01 -13.71
C SER A 300 -9.87 -0.97 -14.79
N GLU A 301 -9.82 -0.54 -16.06
CA GLU A 301 -9.25 -1.35 -17.15
C GLU A 301 -7.79 -1.74 -16.90
N ASP A 302 -7.04 -0.91 -16.18
CA ASP A 302 -5.64 -1.14 -15.84
C ASP A 302 -5.45 -1.97 -14.56
N LEU A 303 -6.54 -2.47 -13.95
CA LEU A 303 -6.54 -3.23 -12.68
C LEU A 303 -7.38 -4.51 -12.76
N LYS A 304 -7.34 -5.21 -13.91
CA LYS A 304 -8.11 -6.42 -14.17
C LYS A 304 -7.33 -7.71 -13.98
N THR A 305 -6.01 -7.69 -13.94
CA THR A 305 -5.19 -8.91 -13.77
C THR A 305 -4.48 -8.94 -12.42
N LYS A 306 -4.03 -10.12 -12.00
CA LYS A 306 -3.26 -10.27 -10.75
C LYS A 306 -1.92 -9.52 -10.82
N GLU A 307 -1.32 -9.43 -12.00
CA GLU A 307 -0.07 -8.68 -12.23
C GLU A 307 -0.32 -7.18 -12.08
N GLN A 308 -1.39 -6.66 -12.67
CA GLN A 308 -1.80 -5.27 -12.56
C GLN A 308 -2.13 -4.88 -11.12
N ILE A 309 -2.91 -5.71 -10.40
CA ILE A 309 -3.22 -5.50 -8.99
C ILE A 309 -1.92 -5.48 -8.16
N SER A 310 -1.01 -6.43 -8.41
CA SER A 310 0.26 -6.47 -7.67
C SER A 310 1.12 -5.25 -7.94
N GLU A 311 1.15 -4.77 -9.18
CA GLU A 311 1.92 -3.58 -9.56
C GLU A 311 1.37 -2.30 -8.93
N TYR A 312 0.05 -2.08 -8.99
CA TYR A 312 -0.57 -0.85 -8.51
C TYR A 312 -0.48 -0.71 -6.99
N PHE A 313 -0.75 -1.80 -6.26
CA PHE A 313 -0.67 -1.79 -4.81
C PHE A 313 0.73 -2.12 -4.27
N GLU A 314 1.71 -2.28 -5.15
CA GLU A 314 3.10 -2.64 -4.83
C GLU A 314 3.20 -3.92 -3.96
N PHE A 315 2.28 -4.86 -4.18
CA PHE A 315 2.26 -6.14 -3.50
C PHE A 315 3.33 -7.10 -4.04
N ASP A 316 3.64 -8.14 -3.25
CA ASP A 316 4.33 -9.32 -3.80
C ASP A 316 3.48 -9.96 -4.91
N GLU A 317 4.11 -10.53 -5.95
CA GLU A 317 3.43 -11.10 -7.12
C GLU A 317 2.34 -12.13 -6.76
N ARG A 318 2.50 -12.85 -5.64
CA ARG A 318 1.50 -13.82 -5.17
C ARG A 318 0.30 -13.17 -4.49
N GLN A 319 0.51 -12.02 -3.88
CA GLN A 319 -0.54 -11.35 -3.11
C GLN A 319 -1.64 -10.82 -4.03
N GLY A 320 -1.34 -10.34 -5.25
CA GLY A 320 -2.38 -9.92 -6.19
C GLY A 320 -3.43 -11.02 -6.46
N ASP A 321 -2.98 -12.27 -6.65
CA ASP A 321 -3.89 -13.40 -6.80
C ASP A 321 -4.64 -13.73 -5.50
N TYR A 322 -3.99 -13.65 -4.33
CA TYR A 322 -4.67 -13.87 -3.05
C TYR A 322 -5.76 -12.85 -2.76
N TYR A 323 -5.51 -11.56 -3.00
CA TYR A 323 -6.49 -10.50 -2.80
C TYR A 323 -7.62 -10.57 -3.84
N ALA A 324 -7.32 -10.84 -5.11
CA ALA A 324 -8.34 -11.02 -6.13
C ALA A 324 -9.24 -12.23 -5.83
N ASN A 325 -8.67 -13.38 -5.43
CA ASN A 325 -9.45 -14.54 -5.03
C ASN A 325 -10.27 -14.28 -3.76
N ALA A 326 -9.77 -13.48 -2.80
CA ALA A 326 -10.55 -13.08 -1.64
C ALA A 326 -11.75 -12.18 -2.02
N ALA A 327 -11.57 -11.26 -2.97
CA ALA A 327 -12.66 -10.45 -3.51
C ALA A 327 -13.70 -11.30 -4.26
N ILE A 328 -13.26 -12.33 -5.01
CA ILE A 328 -14.17 -13.31 -5.64
C ILE A 328 -14.93 -14.11 -4.59
N TYR A 329 -14.25 -14.57 -3.53
CA TYR A 329 -14.87 -15.29 -2.42
C TYR A 329 -15.94 -14.47 -1.71
N LEU A 330 -15.77 -13.14 -1.64
CA LEU A 330 -16.76 -12.20 -1.11
C LEU A 330 -17.82 -11.78 -2.14
N GLY A 331 -17.78 -12.34 -3.36
CA GLY A 331 -18.73 -12.05 -4.42
C GLY A 331 -18.59 -10.65 -5.03
N LEU A 332 -17.46 -9.97 -4.82
CA LEU A 332 -17.20 -8.61 -5.33
C LEU A 332 -16.56 -8.62 -6.72
N LEU A 333 -15.75 -9.63 -7.00
CA LEU A 333 -15.18 -9.90 -8.33
C LEU A 333 -15.66 -11.24 -8.88
N SER A 334 -15.55 -11.39 -10.19
CA SER A 334 -15.65 -12.66 -10.89
C SER A 334 -14.46 -12.81 -11.85
N ARG A 335 -14.15 -14.04 -12.26
CA ARG A 335 -13.24 -14.28 -13.39
C ARG A 335 -13.95 -13.86 -14.67
N ASP A 336 -13.25 -13.12 -15.52
CA ASP A 336 -13.75 -12.72 -16.82
C ASP A 336 -13.81 -13.94 -17.75
N THR A 337 -14.97 -14.19 -18.35
CA THR A 337 -15.20 -15.30 -19.28
C THR A 337 -14.65 -15.02 -20.67
N ASP A 338 -14.57 -13.74 -21.04
CA ASP A 338 -14.21 -13.28 -22.38
C ASP A 338 -12.70 -13.01 -22.48
N ASN A 339 -12.06 -12.67 -21.34
CA ASN A 339 -10.63 -12.41 -21.27
C ASN A 339 -9.96 -13.29 -20.20
N TYR A 340 -9.43 -14.45 -20.61
CA TYR A 340 -8.81 -15.42 -19.71
C TYR A 340 -7.69 -14.81 -18.88
N GLY A 341 -7.78 -14.96 -17.55
CA GLY A 341 -6.82 -14.41 -16.60
C GLY A 341 -7.16 -13.00 -16.08
N SER A 342 -8.22 -12.38 -16.61
CA SER A 342 -8.75 -11.11 -16.11
C SER A 342 -9.90 -11.31 -15.13
N PHE A 343 -10.18 -10.27 -14.36
CA PHE A 343 -11.28 -10.16 -13.42
C PHE A 343 -12.29 -9.10 -13.89
N ALA A 344 -13.53 -9.20 -13.40
CA ALA A 344 -14.58 -8.23 -13.62
C ALA A 344 -15.34 -7.95 -12.31
N LEU A 345 -15.85 -6.73 -12.14
CA LEU A 345 -16.74 -6.39 -11.03
C LEU A 345 -18.09 -7.11 -11.20
N THR A 346 -18.52 -7.79 -10.15
CA THR A 346 -19.92 -8.24 -10.04
C THR A 346 -20.83 -7.04 -9.78
N ASP A 347 -22.15 -7.24 -9.81
CA ASP A 347 -23.09 -6.18 -9.45
C ASP A 347 -22.93 -5.71 -8.00
N LEU A 348 -22.53 -6.62 -7.11
CA LEU A 348 -22.15 -6.28 -5.73
C LEU A 348 -20.86 -5.46 -5.69
N GLY A 349 -19.82 -5.83 -6.46
CA GLY A 349 -18.60 -5.05 -6.57
C GLY A 349 -18.86 -3.64 -7.10
N LYS A 350 -19.70 -3.50 -8.13
CA LYS A 350 -20.16 -2.20 -8.65
C LYS A 350 -20.94 -1.41 -7.60
N ALA A 351 -21.78 -2.06 -6.81
CA ALA A 351 -22.53 -1.41 -5.72
C ALA A 351 -21.62 -0.92 -4.60
N MET A 352 -20.59 -1.70 -4.23
CA MET A 352 -19.58 -1.30 -3.24
C MET A 352 -18.76 -0.12 -3.75
N LYS A 353 -18.33 -0.14 -5.02
CA LYS A 353 -17.61 0.97 -5.64
C LYS A 353 -18.41 2.27 -5.66
N ARG A 354 -19.76 2.19 -5.73
CA ARG A 354 -20.67 3.34 -5.66
C ARG A 354 -20.98 3.83 -4.24
N CYS A 355 -20.49 3.16 -3.19
CA CYS A 355 -20.71 3.61 -1.82
C CYS A 355 -20.09 5.00 -1.62
N SER A 356 -20.90 5.93 -1.14
CA SER A 356 -20.48 7.31 -0.84
C SER A 356 -19.46 7.39 0.29
N ASN A 357 -19.42 6.41 1.20
CA ASN A 357 -18.64 6.49 2.43
C ASN A 357 -18.14 5.12 2.93
N ARG A 358 -17.30 5.13 3.96
CA ARG A 358 -16.66 3.92 4.51
C ARG A 358 -17.68 3.00 5.16
N ARG A 359 -18.64 3.54 5.92
CA ARG A 359 -19.66 2.74 6.62
C ARG A 359 -20.51 1.92 5.67
N CYS A 360 -20.85 2.46 4.49
CA CYS A 360 -21.54 1.72 3.42
C CYS A 360 -20.72 0.51 2.94
N ARG A 361 -19.42 0.71 2.66
CA ARG A 361 -18.52 -0.37 2.21
C ARG A 361 -18.34 -1.44 3.29
N ASN A 362 -18.13 -1.00 4.54
CA ASN A 362 -17.98 -1.89 5.69
C ASN A 362 -19.25 -2.72 5.93
N ARG A 363 -20.44 -2.13 5.78
CA ARG A 363 -21.72 -2.85 5.90
C ARG A 363 -21.89 -3.90 4.82
N GLN A 364 -21.55 -3.58 3.57
CA GLN A 364 -21.60 -4.56 2.48
C GLN A 364 -20.63 -5.72 2.72
N LEU A 365 -19.39 -5.45 3.17
CA LEU A 365 -18.44 -6.51 3.54
C LEU A 365 -18.95 -7.38 4.70
N LEU A 366 -19.40 -6.77 5.80
CA LEU A 366 -19.94 -7.50 6.94
C LEU A 366 -21.09 -8.42 6.50
N THR A 367 -21.97 -7.92 5.63
CA THR A 367 -23.07 -8.69 5.07
C THR A 367 -22.56 -9.93 4.33
N GLN A 368 -21.55 -9.79 3.45
CA GLN A 368 -20.97 -10.94 2.75
C GLN A 368 -20.29 -11.93 3.68
N LEU A 369 -19.60 -11.45 4.72
CA LEU A 369 -18.98 -12.31 5.72
C LEU A 369 -20.03 -13.11 6.49
N LEU A 370 -21.15 -12.48 6.87
CA LEU A 370 -22.24 -13.15 7.59
C LEU A 370 -23.01 -14.17 6.74
N LYS A 371 -22.94 -14.07 5.41
CA LYS A 371 -23.46 -15.12 4.49
C LYS A 371 -22.58 -16.37 4.49
N ARG A 372 -21.29 -16.26 4.82
CA ARG A 372 -20.34 -17.39 4.82
C ARG A 372 -20.38 -18.11 6.15
N SER A 373 -20.65 -19.41 6.15
CA SER A 373 -20.88 -20.19 7.37
C SER A 373 -19.65 -20.23 8.29
N SER A 374 -18.43 -20.32 7.74
CA SER A 374 -17.18 -20.27 8.53
C SER A 374 -17.01 -18.93 9.24
N PHE A 375 -17.26 -17.83 8.52
CA PHE A 375 -17.12 -16.47 9.06
C PHE A 375 -18.22 -16.14 10.07
N ARG A 376 -19.47 -16.49 9.78
CA ARG A 376 -20.59 -16.35 10.72
C ARG A 376 -20.36 -17.11 12.02
N SER A 377 -19.91 -18.37 11.94
CA SER A 377 -19.56 -19.18 13.10
C SER A 377 -18.41 -18.56 13.91
N THR A 378 -17.44 -17.96 13.22
CA THR A 378 -16.32 -17.28 13.88
C THR A 378 -16.76 -15.96 14.53
N ILE A 379 -17.66 -15.19 13.90
CA ILE A 379 -18.23 -13.96 14.49
C ILE A 379 -19.01 -14.29 15.77
N LEU A 380 -19.77 -15.40 15.78
CA LEU A 380 -20.42 -15.92 17.00
C LEU A 380 -19.41 -16.32 18.08
N LEU A 381 -18.28 -16.95 17.71
CA LEU A 381 -17.19 -17.21 18.65
C LEU A 381 -16.62 -15.90 19.23
N VAL A 382 -16.36 -14.91 18.39
CA VAL A 382 -15.84 -13.59 18.80
C VAL A 382 -16.81 -12.87 19.74
N LYS A 383 -18.13 -12.94 19.49
CA LYS A 383 -19.15 -12.41 20.40
C LYS A 383 -19.06 -13.06 21.79
N ARG A 384 -18.93 -14.40 21.86
CA ARG A 384 -18.75 -15.11 23.14
C ARG A 384 -17.47 -14.72 23.88
N LEU A 385 -16.45 -14.29 23.15
CA LEU A 385 -15.19 -13.77 23.69
C LEU A 385 -15.25 -12.26 24.01
N GLY A 386 -16.44 -11.65 24.01
CA GLY A 386 -16.62 -10.22 24.31
C GLY A 386 -16.11 -9.29 23.23
N PHE A 387 -16.15 -9.71 21.95
CA PHE A 387 -15.61 -8.98 20.81
C PHE A 387 -14.11 -8.63 20.94
N ASN A 388 -13.34 -9.47 21.63
CA ASN A 388 -11.90 -9.31 21.73
C ASN A 388 -11.17 -10.28 20.76
N PRO A 389 -10.59 -9.77 19.65
CA PRO A 389 -9.94 -10.62 18.66
C PRO A 389 -8.60 -11.20 19.12
N THR A 390 -7.98 -10.68 20.19
CA THR A 390 -6.72 -11.23 20.72
C THR A 390 -6.91 -12.63 21.29
N ASN A 391 -8.12 -12.90 21.82
CA ASN A 391 -8.48 -14.14 22.49
C ASN A 391 -8.89 -15.26 21.52
N ILE A 392 -8.87 -15.00 20.20
CA ILE A 392 -9.19 -16.00 19.19
C ILE A 392 -8.01 -16.99 19.05
N ASP A 393 -8.26 -18.26 19.37
CA ASP A 393 -7.34 -19.35 19.06
C ASP A 393 -7.44 -19.73 17.57
N LEU A 394 -6.29 -19.84 16.91
CA LEU A 394 -6.21 -20.27 15.52
C LEU A 394 -6.69 -21.71 15.32
N ASP A 395 -6.57 -22.58 16.32
CA ASP A 395 -7.01 -23.97 16.23
C ASP A 395 -8.54 -24.11 16.30
N ASP A 396 -9.21 -23.24 17.06
CA ASP A 396 -10.68 -23.16 17.05
C ASP A 396 -11.19 -22.67 15.69
N VAL A 397 -10.56 -21.64 15.14
CA VAL A 397 -10.90 -21.14 13.79
C VAL A 397 -10.60 -22.20 12.73
N ALA A 398 -9.48 -22.92 12.82
CA ALA A 398 -9.14 -23.99 11.90
C ALA A 398 -10.15 -25.14 11.95
N ARG A 399 -10.71 -25.43 13.13
CA ARG A 399 -11.81 -26.40 13.30
C ARG A 399 -13.07 -25.91 12.60
N ILE A 400 -13.48 -24.66 12.84
CA ILE A 400 -14.65 -24.03 12.19
C ILE A 400 -14.51 -24.09 10.66
N ILE A 401 -13.35 -23.75 10.11
CA ILE A 401 -13.10 -23.83 8.65
C ILE A 401 -13.29 -25.25 8.15
N ARG A 402 -12.74 -26.26 8.83
CA ARG A 402 -12.82 -27.66 8.38
C ARG A 402 -14.26 -28.20 8.44
N ASP A 403 -15.01 -27.84 9.48
CA ASP A 403 -16.39 -28.27 9.66
C ASP A 403 -17.31 -27.70 8.56
N ASN A 404 -16.98 -26.52 8.03
CA ASN A 404 -17.72 -25.84 6.97
C ASN A 404 -17.13 -26.05 5.55
N SER A 405 -15.89 -26.52 5.45
CA SER A 405 -15.17 -26.76 4.20
C SER A 405 -14.30 -28.03 4.32
N PRO A 406 -14.90 -29.23 4.25
CA PRO A 406 -14.20 -30.50 4.49
C PRO A 406 -13.09 -30.80 3.47
N ARG A 407 -13.01 -30.05 2.36
CA ARG A 407 -11.91 -30.13 1.38
C ARG A 407 -10.54 -29.71 1.91
N TYR A 408 -10.47 -29.01 3.06
CA TYR A 408 -9.20 -28.55 3.63
C TYR A 408 -8.72 -29.43 4.78
N ASN A 409 -7.46 -29.87 4.69
CA ASN A 409 -6.79 -30.57 5.78
C ASN A 409 -6.44 -29.62 6.94
N HIS A 410 -5.99 -30.18 8.06
CA HIS A 410 -5.63 -29.40 9.26
C HIS A 410 -4.59 -28.31 8.97
N THR A 411 -3.49 -28.65 8.29
CA THR A 411 -2.40 -27.72 7.96
C THR A 411 -2.89 -26.54 7.12
N THR A 412 -3.71 -26.81 6.11
CA THR A 412 -4.28 -25.77 5.23
C THR A 412 -5.28 -24.92 6.00
N SER A 413 -6.14 -25.53 6.81
CA SER A 413 -7.13 -24.82 7.63
C SER A 413 -6.45 -23.88 8.63
N ARG A 414 -5.41 -24.34 9.33
CA ARG A 414 -4.62 -23.52 10.26
C ARG A 414 -3.93 -22.35 9.57
N ARG A 415 -3.43 -22.55 8.35
CA ARG A 415 -2.86 -21.46 7.54
C ARG A 415 -3.90 -20.45 7.06
N ARG A 416 -5.16 -20.87 6.82
CA ARG A 416 -6.28 -19.98 6.45
C ARG A 416 -6.88 -19.29 7.68
N ALA A 417 -6.77 -19.90 8.86
CA ALA A 417 -7.25 -19.33 10.11
C ALA A 417 -6.60 -17.98 10.47
N SER A 418 -5.35 -17.74 10.05
CA SER A 418 -4.71 -16.43 10.23
C SER A 418 -5.45 -15.32 9.49
N THR A 419 -5.97 -15.61 8.29
CA THR A 419 -6.78 -14.66 7.51
C THR A 419 -8.09 -14.39 8.20
N VAL A 420 -8.80 -15.43 8.65
CA VAL A 420 -10.06 -15.24 9.39
C VAL A 420 -9.83 -14.44 10.67
N LYS A 421 -8.79 -14.75 11.46
CA LYS A 421 -8.44 -13.98 12.66
C LYS A 421 -8.13 -12.51 12.34
N SER A 422 -7.42 -12.24 11.24
CA SER A 422 -7.12 -10.87 10.80
C SER A 422 -8.40 -10.12 10.41
N TRP A 423 -9.32 -10.78 9.71
CA TRP A 423 -10.62 -10.20 9.35
C TRP A 423 -11.51 -9.97 10.57
N MET A 424 -11.47 -10.84 11.59
CA MET A 424 -12.17 -10.62 12.85
C MET A 424 -11.59 -9.43 13.62
N LYS A 425 -10.27 -9.27 13.61
CA LYS A 425 -9.61 -8.08 14.16
C LYS A 425 -10.12 -6.81 13.46
N TRP A 426 -10.13 -6.82 12.13
CA TRP A 426 -10.67 -5.70 11.35
C TRP A 426 -12.15 -5.42 11.68
N ILE A 427 -12.99 -6.44 11.85
CA ILE A 427 -14.39 -6.26 12.27
C ILE A 427 -14.46 -5.55 13.63
N CYS A 428 -13.68 -5.99 14.62
CA CYS A 428 -13.71 -5.41 15.96
C CYS A 428 -13.17 -3.97 16.00
N GLU A 429 -12.27 -3.62 15.09
CA GLU A 429 -11.70 -2.27 14.97
C GLU A 429 -12.61 -1.29 14.21
N ASN A 430 -13.46 -1.79 13.30
CA ASN A 430 -14.22 -0.95 12.36
C ASN A 430 -15.75 -1.06 12.51
N ILE A 431 -16.24 -1.96 13.38
CA ILE A 431 -17.66 -2.22 13.58
C ILE A 431 -17.97 -2.30 15.08
N ARG A 432 -18.96 -1.51 15.50
CA ARG A 432 -19.51 -1.56 16.85
C ARG A 432 -20.83 -2.32 16.81
N PHE A 433 -20.87 -3.44 17.53
CA PHE A 433 -22.09 -4.22 17.71
C PHE A 433 -22.85 -3.70 18.92
N GLU A 434 -24.08 -3.27 18.69
CA GLU A 434 -25.07 -2.87 19.70
C GLU A 434 -26.01 -4.02 20.05
#